data_AF-A0A1L7CFZ0-F1
#
_entry.id   AF-A0A1L7CFZ0-F1
#
_cell.length_a   1.000
_cell.length_b   1.000
_cell.length_c   1.000
_cell.angle_alpha   90.00
_cell.angle_beta   90.00
_cell.angle_gamma   90.00
#
_symmetry.space_group_name_H-M   'P 1'
#
loop_
_entity.id
_entity.type
_entity.pdbx_description
1 polymer ?
#
loop_
_entity_poly.entity_id
_entity_poly.type
_entity_poly.pdbx_seq_one_letter_code
_entity_poly.pdbx_strand_id
1 'polypeptide(L)'
;MPNLGPTELIIIAVVVIILFGSRRLPDAARSLGRSMRIFKSEVKEMSKDDEALPAPAQQQIQPQPIQPQQVAQPVQQPVQQPTQQYQQPAQPQQQQYQQPSN
;
A
#
# COMPACT_ATOMS: atom_id res chain seq x y z
N MET A 1 -7.33 -32.81 37.21
CA MET A 1 -6.43 -32.24 36.17
C MET A 1 -7.10 -31.00 35.61
N PRO A 2 -6.41 -29.88 35.45
CA PRO A 2 -6.99 -28.69 34.84
C PRO A 2 -7.44 -29.04 33.42
N ASN A 3 -8.75 -28.99 33.18
CA ASN A 3 -9.33 -29.23 31.87
C ASN A 3 -9.32 -27.89 31.13
N LEU A 4 -8.51 -27.79 30.09
CA LEU A 4 -8.51 -26.65 29.17
C LEU A 4 -9.79 -26.69 28.34
N GLY A 5 -10.89 -26.28 28.97
CA GLY A 5 -12.19 -26.22 28.35
C GLY A 5 -12.36 -24.95 27.50
N PRO A 6 -13.46 -24.86 26.74
CA PRO A 6 -13.82 -23.66 25.98
C PRO A 6 -13.83 -22.39 26.85
N THR A 7 -14.24 -22.52 28.12
CA THR A 7 -14.27 -21.43 29.10
C THR A 7 -12.87 -20.86 29.38
N GLU A 8 -11.88 -21.70 29.62
CA GLU A 8 -10.49 -21.28 29.86
C GLU A 8 -9.92 -20.54 28.65
N LEU A 9 -10.19 -21.04 27.43
CA LEU A 9 -9.75 -20.40 26.19
C LEU A 9 -10.35 -19.00 26.02
N ILE A 10 -11.64 -18.82 26.37
CA ILE A 10 -12.29 -17.50 26.33
C ILE A 10 -11.62 -16.54 27.32
N ILE A 11 -11.31 -16.99 28.54
CA ILE A 11 -10.64 -16.17 29.54
C ILE A 11 -9.26 -15.72 29.03
N ILE A 12 -8.46 -16.64 28.48
CA ILE A 12 -7.16 -16.32 27.90
C ILE A 12 -7.31 -15.33 26.74
N ALA A 13 -8.26 -15.56 25.83
CA ALA A 13 -8.52 -14.66 24.71
C ALA A 13 -8.89 -13.24 25.18
N VAL A 14 -9.72 -13.13 26.23
CA VAL A 14 -10.08 -11.84 26.84
C VAL A 14 -8.84 -11.15 27.41
N VAL A 15 -7.99 -11.85 28.15
CA VAL A 15 -6.74 -11.29 28.70
C VAL A 15 -5.83 -10.78 27.58
N VAL A 16 -5.65 -11.57 26.51
CA VAL A 16 -4.84 -11.15 25.35
C VAL A 16 -5.45 -9.92 24.66
N ILE A 17 -6.77 -9.86 24.50
CA ILE A 17 -7.46 -8.68 23.94
C ILE A 17 -7.24 -7.44 24.81
N ILE A 18 -7.21 -7.57 26.14
CA ILE A 18 -6.96 -6.43 27.03
C ILE A 18 -5.51 -5.95 26.91
N LEU A 19 -4.55 -6.86 26.82
CA LEU A 19 -3.12 -6.52 26.73
C LEU A 19 -2.73 -5.93 25.36
N PHE A 20 -3.23 -6.53 24.28
CA PHE A 20 -2.84 -6.16 22.90
C PHE A 20 -3.86 -5.24 22.22
N GLY A 21 -5.11 -5.23 22.67
CA GLY A 21 -6.21 -4.48 22.09
C GLY A 21 -7.01 -5.27 21.04
N SER A 22 -8.32 -5.01 20.97
CA SER A 22 -9.27 -5.66 20.05
C SER A 22 -8.93 -5.49 18.56
N ARG A 23 -8.14 -4.48 18.23
CA ARG A 23 -7.78 -4.12 16.86
C ARG A 23 -6.44 -4.72 16.41
N ARG A 24 -5.54 -5.05 17.35
CA ARG A 24 -4.18 -5.55 17.03
C ARG A 24 -4.12 -7.06 16.90
N LEU A 25 -4.90 -7.79 17.70
CA LEU A 25 -5.05 -9.24 17.57
C LEU A 25 -5.51 -9.69 16.17
N PRO A 26 -6.61 -9.16 15.60
CA PRO A 26 -7.06 -9.56 14.27
C PRO A 26 -6.13 -9.09 13.17
N ASP A 27 -5.44 -7.96 13.34
CA ASP A 27 -4.47 -7.45 12.37
C ASP A 27 -3.22 -8.34 12.32
N ALA A 28 -2.67 -8.70 13.50
CA ALA A 28 -1.58 -9.64 13.63
C ALA A 28 -1.95 -11.04 13.11
N ALA A 29 -3.14 -11.54 13.44
CA ALA A 29 -3.61 -12.82 12.90
C ALA A 29 -3.76 -12.79 11.37
N ARG A 30 -4.23 -11.68 10.79
CA ARG A 30 -4.35 -11.51 9.33
C ARG A 30 -3.00 -11.41 8.63
N SER A 31 -2.01 -10.73 9.22
CA SER A 31 -0.66 -10.65 8.64
C SER A 31 0.07 -11.99 8.74
N LEU A 32 0.02 -12.63 9.92
CA LEU A 32 0.57 -13.97 10.14
C LEU A 32 -0.11 -15.01 9.24
N GLY A 33 -1.42 -14.97 9.09
CA GLY A 33 -2.16 -15.89 8.22
C GLY A 33 -1.78 -15.76 6.74
N ARG A 34 -1.52 -14.54 6.26
CA ARG A 34 -1.01 -14.32 4.90
C ARG A 34 0.39 -14.92 4.72
N SER A 35 1.31 -14.67 5.66
CA SER A 35 2.65 -15.26 5.64
C SER A 35 2.62 -16.79 5.75
N MET A 36 1.79 -17.34 6.63
CA MET A 36 1.61 -18.79 6.78
C MET A 36 1.03 -19.44 5.53
N ARG A 37 0.12 -18.78 4.82
CA ARG A 37 -0.45 -19.32 3.57
C ARG A 37 0.63 -19.45 2.48
N ILE A 38 1.46 -18.42 2.31
CA ILE A 38 2.56 -18.42 1.34
C ILE A 38 3.58 -19.48 1.73
N PHE A 39 4.00 -19.51 3.00
CA PHE A 39 4.92 -20.54 3.49
C PHE A 39 4.36 -21.95 3.29
N LYS A 40 3.08 -22.18 3.58
CA LYS A 40 2.42 -23.48 3.41
C LYS A 40 2.33 -23.90 1.94
N SER A 41 2.13 -22.96 1.01
CA SER A 41 2.18 -23.28 -0.43
C SER A 41 3.59 -23.60 -0.89
N GLU A 42 4.59 -22.80 -0.55
CA GLU A 42 5.99 -23.04 -0.91
C GLU A 42 6.48 -24.39 -0.37
N VAL A 43 6.22 -24.68 0.91
CA VAL A 43 6.58 -25.97 1.54
C VAL A 43 5.83 -27.13 0.88
N LYS A 44 4.58 -26.93 0.45
CA LYS A 44 3.79 -27.96 -0.21
C LYS A 44 4.25 -28.23 -1.64
N GLU A 45 4.70 -27.21 -2.37
CA GLU A 45 5.29 -27.37 -3.71
C GLU A 45 6.64 -28.09 -3.61
N MET A 46 7.49 -27.73 -2.63
CA MET A 46 8.73 -28.47 -2.34
C MET A 46 8.47 -29.93 -1.95
N SER A 47 7.37 -30.21 -1.25
CA SER A 47 6.96 -31.58 -0.91
C SER A 47 6.28 -32.31 -2.07
N LYS A 48 5.87 -31.58 -3.12
CA LYS A 48 5.19 -32.11 -4.31
C LYS A 48 6.12 -32.39 -5.48
N ASP A 49 7.31 -31.79 -5.49
CA ASP A 49 8.33 -32.10 -6.49
C ASP A 49 8.81 -33.57 -6.40
N ASP A 50 8.51 -34.28 -5.30
CA ASP A 50 8.65 -35.74 -5.17
C ASP A 50 7.44 -36.54 -5.73
N GLU A 51 6.24 -35.97 -5.85
CA GLU A 51 5.03 -36.64 -6.35
C GLU A 51 4.09 -35.69 -7.14
N ALA A 52 4.27 -35.67 -8.47
CA ALA A 52 3.30 -35.31 -9.52
C ALA A 52 2.67 -33.88 -9.60
N LEU A 53 2.82 -33.35 -10.83
CA LEU A 53 2.27 -32.19 -11.56
C LEU A 53 0.90 -31.55 -11.12
N PRO A 54 0.59 -30.31 -11.57
CA PRO A 54 -0.04 -29.25 -10.77
C PRO A 54 -1.57 -29.14 -10.91
N ALA A 55 -2.21 -28.54 -9.89
CA ALA A 55 -3.62 -28.11 -9.95
C ALA A 55 -3.72 -26.57 -9.96
N PRO A 56 -4.54 -25.98 -10.85
CA PRO A 56 -4.51 -24.55 -11.15
C PRO A 56 -5.09 -23.67 -10.03
N ALA A 57 -4.48 -22.50 -9.86
CA ALA A 57 -4.89 -21.49 -8.89
C ALA A 57 -6.24 -20.87 -9.27
N GLN A 58 -7.23 -21.03 -8.39
CA GLN A 58 -8.46 -20.24 -8.43
C GLN A 58 -8.12 -18.78 -8.05
N GLN A 59 -8.04 -17.94 -9.09
CA GLN A 59 -8.16 -16.50 -8.98
C GLN A 59 -9.56 -16.17 -8.45
N GLN A 60 -9.65 -15.51 -7.29
CA GLN A 60 -10.82 -14.73 -6.93
C GLN A 60 -10.43 -13.26 -6.90
N ILE A 61 -10.51 -12.69 -8.10
CA ILE A 61 -10.67 -11.27 -8.40
C ILE A 61 -12.05 -10.89 -7.85
N GLN A 62 -12.13 -10.01 -6.86
CA GLN A 62 -13.42 -9.40 -6.52
C GLN A 62 -13.71 -8.28 -7.54
N PRO A 63 -14.82 -8.33 -8.28
CA PRO A 63 -15.19 -7.28 -9.23
C PRO A 63 -15.60 -6.01 -8.49
N GLN A 64 -14.92 -4.89 -8.74
CA GLN A 64 -15.54 -3.58 -8.57
C GLN A 64 -16.20 -3.17 -9.91
N PRO A 65 -17.48 -2.79 -9.94
CA PRO A 65 -18.15 -2.35 -11.15
C PRO A 65 -17.61 -1.00 -11.63
N ILE A 66 -17.02 -1.01 -12.83
CA ILE A 66 -16.75 0.15 -13.68
C ILE A 66 -18.09 0.81 -14.05
N GLN A 67 -18.34 2.04 -13.60
CA GLN A 67 -19.47 2.85 -14.06
C GLN A 67 -19.07 3.59 -15.36
N PRO A 68 -19.77 3.38 -16.48
CA PRO A 68 -19.53 4.11 -17.73
C PRO A 68 -20.02 5.57 -17.64
N GLN A 69 -19.07 6.50 -17.64
CA GLN A 69 -19.05 7.76 -18.41
C GLN A 69 -20.39 8.49 -18.67
N GLN A 70 -20.60 9.59 -17.93
CA GLN A 70 -21.28 10.76 -18.51
C GLN A 70 -20.33 11.44 -19.50
N VAL A 71 -20.84 11.62 -20.71
CA VAL A 71 -20.24 12.26 -21.87
C VAL A 71 -20.15 13.79 -21.71
N ALA A 72 -19.07 14.38 -22.23
CA ALA A 72 -18.86 15.80 -22.58
C ALA A 72 -18.79 16.86 -21.44
N GLN A 73 -17.59 17.12 -20.91
CA GLN A 73 -17.16 18.47 -20.52
C GLN A 73 -15.71 18.70 -20.97
N PRO A 74 -15.38 19.87 -21.57
CA PRO A 74 -14.05 20.14 -22.09
C PRO A 74 -13.04 20.24 -20.94
N VAL A 75 -11.83 19.77 -21.22
CA VAL A 75 -10.60 19.84 -20.43
C VAL A 75 -10.53 21.13 -19.58
N GLN A 76 -10.60 20.99 -18.25
CA GLN A 76 -10.17 22.01 -17.29
C GLN A 76 -9.10 21.38 -16.39
N GLN A 77 -7.85 21.78 -16.62
CA GLN A 77 -6.67 21.45 -15.81
C GLN A 77 -6.69 22.24 -14.48
N PRO A 78 -5.87 21.87 -13.46
CA PRO A 78 -4.49 22.37 -13.45
C PRO A 78 -3.45 21.24 -13.41
N VAL A 79 -2.58 21.28 -14.40
CA VAL A 79 -1.28 20.62 -14.43
C VAL A 79 -0.42 21.15 -13.28
N GLN A 80 -0.01 20.29 -12.35
CA GLN A 80 1.13 20.58 -11.48
C GLN A 80 2.40 20.10 -12.22
N GLN A 81 2.87 20.92 -13.14
CA GLN A 81 4.23 20.83 -13.69
C GLN A 81 5.16 21.70 -12.84
N PRO A 82 6.27 21.18 -12.30
CA PRO A 82 7.38 22.02 -11.86
C PRO A 82 8.22 22.39 -13.08
N THR A 83 7.77 23.38 -13.84
CA THR A 83 8.59 24.09 -14.82
C THR A 83 8.50 25.58 -14.46
N GLN A 84 9.44 26.00 -13.60
CA GLN A 84 9.76 27.40 -13.36
C GLN A 84 10.30 28.00 -14.65
N GLN A 85 9.34 28.47 -15.42
CA GLN A 85 9.31 29.54 -16.39
C GLN A 85 10.60 30.36 -16.52
N TYR A 86 11.20 30.23 -17.70
CA TYR A 86 11.83 31.31 -18.43
C TYR A 86 10.96 32.59 -18.37
N GLN A 87 11.31 33.54 -17.52
CA GLN A 87 10.94 34.96 -17.57
C GLN A 87 12.02 35.68 -16.74
N GLN A 88 12.97 36.44 -17.30
CA GLN A 88 12.71 37.71 -17.94
C GLN A 88 14.00 38.24 -18.62
N PRO A 89 13.98 38.53 -19.94
CA PRO A 89 14.91 39.46 -20.56
C PRO A 89 14.37 40.91 -20.51
N ALA A 90 15.29 41.87 -20.32
CA ALA A 90 15.19 43.32 -20.60
C ALA A 90 14.47 44.16 -19.50
N GLN A 91 14.96 45.30 -18.95
CA GLN A 91 16.00 46.34 -19.22
C GLN A 91 16.22 47.16 -17.89
N PRO A 92 17.03 48.26 -17.76
CA PRO A 92 17.87 49.00 -18.71
C PRO A 92 19.33 49.31 -18.25
N GLN A 93 20.19 49.61 -19.23
CA GLN A 93 21.46 50.32 -19.03
C GLN A 93 21.22 51.76 -18.58
N GLN A 94 22.26 52.33 -17.97
CA GLN A 94 22.54 53.76 -17.76
C GLN A 94 22.15 54.34 -16.40
N GLN A 95 23.07 54.20 -15.44
CA GLN A 95 23.58 55.25 -14.55
C GLN A 95 24.54 54.61 -13.54
N GLN A 96 25.51 55.39 -13.04
CA GLN A 96 26.50 55.03 -12.01
C GLN A 96 27.61 54.07 -12.49
N TYR A 97 28.86 54.45 -12.76
CA TYR A 97 29.76 55.50 -12.25
C TYR A 97 30.83 55.77 -13.35
N GLN A 98 31.04 56.99 -13.86
CA GLN A 98 31.91 58.03 -13.28
C GLN A 98 33.35 57.51 -13.06
N GLN A 99 34.24 57.68 -14.06
CA GLN A 99 35.38 58.62 -14.11
C GLN A 99 36.55 58.30 -13.13
N PRO A 100 37.80 58.76 -13.34
CA PRO A 100 38.51 59.17 -14.56
C PRO A 100 39.78 58.32 -14.82
N SER A 101 40.33 58.50 -16.01
CA SER A 101 41.69 58.13 -16.40
C SER A 101 42.75 58.91 -15.62
N ASN A 102 43.75 58.22 -15.08
CA ASN A 102 45.13 58.69 -14.98
C ASN A 102 46.07 57.48 -15.05
#